data_AF-A0A929IA24-F1
#
_entry.id   AF-A0A929IA24-F1
#
_cell.length_a   1.000
_cell.length_b   1.000
_cell.length_c   1.000
_cell.angle_alpha   90.00
_cell.angle_beta   90.00
_cell.angle_gamma   90.00
#
_symmetry.space_group_name_H-M   'P 1'
#
loop_
_entity.id
_entity.type
_entity.pdbx_description
1 polymer ?
#
loop_
_entity_poly.entity_id
_entity_poly.type
_entity_poly.pdbx_seq_one_letter_code
_entity_poly.pdbx_strand_id
1 'polypeptide(L)'
;MNYVAEPYVFLVDQLLTGLTGGEPREAHTFFPDIDGYSLSRPYTEVKVNTIIITGQAAQAFTIFVPGRDWKLSAEGKIVFIADKEDAALPAANAVWPDEGADFFVSFYHDESDNALLTDRNVGSLNRTVAEAFSRELAILEKQLELVYRSGFIDTAKGLALEQVVALLGLKRKRGDYATGNVRFYRESVAPADIFIPSDTRVSTALNPPVSFVTTAGRTLRKGQLSVEARIRAEEKGADSVVAAAAISIINKAVHGVGGVTNDAPALFSGEKETDAELRGRARRVMQRAGRATVGAVINAVSTEAGLKENEIKLVEDFQAHPGIVKLFVARQPTAELASKVESALSASRPAGIRVEHNLKSALQPMETDLVSIEEGREEAGPVDDLSSATAGNGFSLPVKCAVQVYPENSRLTADEQETIKSAVVKAVYEFIDNAAIGKALIYNQLIADVMAISGIKDVALDFYKADDAGAKGKKNLLVPDGQRALFQNKETDIQVSFIGAPVYFDFCFQVTLKGSHTLAEAELAVKQALVTFFLTSPTTVDVSALSAVLQPDDIYLLAPTDQHWTVEYEQAGLTIKEIDEAVTLSAEERAVLRKVTVEEKL
;
A
#
# COMPACT_ATOMS: atom_id res chain seq x y z
N MET A 1 2.72 28.94 -19.42
CA MET A 1 1.45 29.63 -19.12
C MET A 1 0.66 28.72 -18.20
N ASN A 2 0.60 29.06 -16.92
CA ASN A 2 -0.23 28.39 -15.92
C ASN A 2 -1.57 29.13 -15.86
N TYR A 3 -2.69 28.43 -15.71
CA TYR A 3 -4.02 29.07 -15.72
C TYR A 3 -4.88 28.55 -14.57
N VAL A 4 -5.38 29.48 -13.77
CA VAL A 4 -6.30 29.23 -12.66
C VAL A 4 -7.42 30.24 -12.74
N ALA A 5 -8.66 29.75 -12.67
CA ALA A 5 -9.82 30.62 -12.67
C ALA A 5 -9.89 31.45 -11.39
N GLU A 6 -10.24 32.73 -11.51
CA GLU A 6 -10.41 33.59 -10.36
C GLU A 6 -11.78 33.36 -9.72
N PRO A 7 -11.88 33.49 -8.38
CA PRO A 7 -13.17 33.38 -7.72
C PRO A 7 -14.09 34.54 -8.10
N TYR A 8 -15.38 34.22 -8.28
CA TYR A 8 -16.44 35.16 -8.67
C TYR A 8 -16.40 36.51 -7.93
N VAL A 9 -16.19 36.51 -6.61
CA VAL A 9 -16.20 37.72 -5.78
C VAL A 9 -15.12 38.72 -6.22
N PHE A 10 -13.96 38.24 -6.66
CA PHE A 10 -12.87 39.10 -7.12
C PHE A 10 -13.11 39.66 -8.52
N LEU A 11 -13.73 38.87 -9.39
CA LEU A 11 -14.20 39.37 -10.68
C LEU A 11 -15.23 40.50 -10.50
N VAL A 12 -16.11 40.39 -9.50
CA VAL A 12 -17.06 41.47 -9.16
C VAL A 12 -16.32 42.70 -8.66
N ASP A 13 -15.39 42.52 -7.73
CA ASP A 13 -14.62 43.62 -7.16
C ASP A 13 -13.80 44.36 -8.23
N GLN A 14 -13.12 43.63 -9.12
CA GLN A 14 -12.36 44.18 -10.23
C GLN A 14 -13.22 44.97 -11.21
N LEU A 15 -14.38 44.41 -11.63
CA LEU A 15 -15.30 45.14 -12.50
C LEU A 15 -15.82 46.42 -11.84
N LEU A 16 -16.16 46.37 -10.55
CA LEU A 16 -16.56 47.56 -9.81
C LEU A 16 -15.45 48.59 -9.71
N THR A 17 -14.22 48.15 -9.49
CA THR A 17 -13.06 49.03 -9.40
C THR A 17 -12.86 49.77 -10.72
N GLY A 18 -12.95 49.07 -11.86
CA GLY A 18 -12.95 49.73 -13.16
C GLY A 18 -14.15 50.67 -13.39
N LEU A 19 -15.37 50.25 -13.04
CA LEU A 19 -16.57 51.07 -13.25
C LEU A 19 -16.58 52.36 -12.42
N THR A 20 -15.98 52.32 -11.24
CA THR A 20 -15.97 53.45 -10.30
C THR A 20 -14.67 54.26 -10.30
N GLY A 21 -13.93 54.18 -11.42
CA GLY A 21 -12.76 55.04 -11.69
C GLY A 21 -11.48 54.65 -10.96
N GLY A 22 -11.37 53.41 -10.48
CA GLY A 22 -10.09 52.81 -10.07
C GLY A 22 -9.39 52.12 -11.25
N GLU A 23 -8.19 51.61 -10.99
CA GLU A 23 -7.39 50.85 -11.94
C GLU A 23 -7.43 49.36 -11.57
N PRO A 24 -8.22 48.53 -12.29
CA PRO A 24 -8.27 47.11 -12.05
C PRO A 24 -7.17 46.37 -12.82
N ARG A 25 -6.60 45.34 -12.18
CA ARG A 25 -5.72 44.34 -12.81
C ARG A 25 -4.48 44.89 -13.53
N GLU A 26 -3.74 45.81 -12.91
CA GLU A 26 -2.40 46.12 -13.37
C GLU A 26 -1.51 44.87 -13.24
N ALA A 27 -0.92 44.40 -14.35
CA ALA A 27 -0.21 43.12 -14.41
C ALA A 27 1.30 43.30 -14.22
N HIS A 28 1.88 42.46 -13.37
CA HIS A 28 3.33 42.35 -13.17
C HIS A 28 3.75 40.89 -13.13
N THR A 29 4.89 40.55 -13.72
CA THR A 29 5.46 39.20 -13.65
C THR A 29 6.39 39.10 -12.45
N PHE A 30 6.19 38.12 -11.58
CA PHE A 30 6.97 37.95 -10.37
C PHE A 30 8.31 37.24 -10.61
N PHE A 31 9.39 37.85 -10.15
CA PHE A 31 10.71 37.26 -10.01
C PHE A 31 11.30 37.62 -8.62
N PRO A 32 11.91 36.66 -7.90
CA PRO A 32 12.52 36.91 -6.59
C PRO A 32 13.63 37.98 -6.62
N ASP A 33 14.36 38.07 -7.72
CA ASP A 33 15.53 38.97 -7.86
C ASP A 33 15.15 40.45 -8.08
N ILE A 34 13.87 40.78 -8.21
CA ILE A 34 13.41 42.16 -8.46
C ILE A 34 13.17 42.88 -7.13
N ASP A 35 13.88 43.99 -6.90
CA ASP A 35 13.82 44.85 -5.71
C ASP A 35 12.51 45.66 -5.54
N GLY A 36 11.42 45.18 -6.13
CA GLY A 36 10.07 45.72 -6.03
C GLY A 36 9.47 46.21 -7.33
N TYR A 37 8.14 46.25 -7.35
CA TYR A 37 7.33 46.51 -8.54
C TYR A 37 6.72 47.91 -8.45
N SER A 38 7.00 48.74 -9.45
CA SER A 38 6.41 50.08 -9.57
C SER A 38 5.04 50.00 -10.24
N LEU A 39 4.07 50.72 -9.67
CA LEU A 39 2.76 50.90 -10.28
C LEU A 39 2.83 51.87 -11.46
N SER A 40 1.84 51.80 -12.34
CA SER A 40 1.67 52.66 -13.50
C SER A 40 1.45 54.13 -13.11
N ARG A 41 0.90 54.36 -11.91
CA ARG A 41 0.71 55.67 -11.28
C ARG A 41 1.78 55.95 -10.22
N PRO A 42 2.19 57.22 -10.04
CA PRO A 42 3.05 57.59 -8.94
C PRO A 42 2.34 57.31 -7.61
N TYR A 43 3.05 56.72 -6.64
CA TYR A 43 2.45 56.27 -5.38
C TYR A 43 1.75 57.39 -4.60
N THR A 44 2.15 58.65 -4.80
CA THR A 44 1.55 59.82 -4.17
C THR A 44 0.10 60.04 -4.57
N GLU A 45 -0.30 59.57 -5.77
CA GLU A 45 -1.67 59.64 -6.27
C GLU A 45 -2.48 58.38 -5.93
N VAL A 46 -1.83 57.31 -5.45
CA VAL A 46 -2.46 56.02 -5.17
C VAL A 46 -3.02 55.97 -3.75
N LYS A 47 -4.29 55.59 -3.61
CA LYS A 47 -4.93 55.35 -2.32
C LYS A 47 -4.46 54.01 -1.76
N VAL A 48 -3.35 54.03 -1.03
CA VAL A 48 -2.63 52.85 -0.51
C VAL A 48 -3.53 51.83 0.19
N ASN A 49 -4.52 52.28 0.97
CA ASN A 49 -5.43 51.38 1.71
C ASN A 49 -6.40 50.60 0.80
N THR A 50 -6.43 50.89 -0.50
CA THR A 50 -7.30 50.23 -1.48
C THR A 50 -6.57 49.22 -2.35
N ILE A 51 -5.26 49.07 -2.17
CA ILE A 51 -4.45 48.15 -2.96
C ILE A 51 -4.82 46.71 -2.60
N ILE A 52 -5.24 45.95 -3.61
CA ILE A 52 -5.50 44.52 -3.54
C ILE A 52 -4.57 43.84 -4.54
N ILE A 53 -3.80 42.86 -4.06
CA ILE A 53 -2.90 42.07 -4.89
C ILE A 53 -3.41 40.63 -4.95
N THR A 54 -3.63 40.15 -6.16
CA THR A 54 -4.09 38.78 -6.44
C THR A 54 -3.17 38.12 -7.45
N GLY A 55 -2.99 36.81 -7.34
CA GLY A 55 -2.19 36.07 -8.31
C GLY A 55 -2.23 34.58 -8.02
N GLN A 56 -1.17 33.88 -8.39
CA GLN A 56 -1.04 32.45 -8.18
C GLN A 56 0.09 32.15 -7.21
N ALA A 57 -0.15 31.27 -6.24
CA ALA A 57 0.87 30.69 -5.37
C ALA A 57 0.60 29.20 -5.18
N ALA A 58 1.65 28.38 -5.24
CA ALA A 58 1.55 26.92 -5.21
C ALA A 58 0.52 26.36 -6.21
N GLN A 59 0.48 26.94 -7.41
CA GLN A 59 -0.46 26.64 -8.47
C GLN A 59 -1.95 26.91 -8.15
N ALA A 60 -2.27 27.68 -7.11
CA ALA A 60 -3.62 28.05 -6.72
C ALA A 60 -3.82 29.57 -6.67
N PHE A 61 -5.05 30.02 -6.92
CA PHE A 61 -5.41 31.43 -6.78
C PHE A 61 -5.19 31.88 -5.34
N THR A 62 -4.46 32.97 -5.16
CA THR A 62 -4.05 33.48 -3.85
C THR A 62 -4.19 35.00 -3.79
N ILE A 63 -4.60 35.49 -2.62
CA ILE A 63 -4.66 36.91 -2.29
C ILE A 63 -3.48 37.21 -1.38
N PHE A 64 -2.68 38.21 -1.74
CA PHE A 64 -1.51 38.58 -0.98
C PHE A 64 -1.88 39.67 0.03
N VAL A 65 -1.67 39.38 1.31
CA VAL A 65 -2.10 40.20 2.43
C VAL A 65 -1.05 41.28 2.73
N PRO A 66 -1.43 42.57 2.81
CA PRO A 66 -0.51 43.64 3.17
C PRO A 66 0.07 43.44 4.58
N GLY A 67 1.36 43.68 4.74
CA GLY A 67 2.09 43.53 6.00
C GLY A 67 2.48 42.08 6.35
N ARG A 68 1.85 41.08 5.72
CA ARG A 68 2.23 39.65 5.85
C ARG A 68 3.02 39.18 4.64
N ASP A 69 2.47 39.36 3.44
CA ASP A 69 3.03 38.83 2.20
C ASP A 69 3.83 39.90 1.44
N TRP A 70 3.36 41.15 1.49
CA TRP A 70 3.99 42.28 0.81
C TRP A 70 3.93 43.57 1.64
N LYS A 71 4.80 44.51 1.31
CA LYS A 71 4.85 45.87 1.88
C LYS A 71 5.17 46.90 0.80
N LEU A 72 4.86 48.17 1.06
CA LEU A 72 5.33 49.27 0.22
C LEU A 72 6.70 49.74 0.68
N SER A 73 7.60 49.99 -0.28
CA SER A 73 8.86 50.68 -0.04
C SER A 73 8.64 52.17 0.19
N ALA A 74 9.67 52.88 0.68
CA ALA A 74 9.65 54.33 0.82
C ALA A 74 9.47 55.07 -0.52
N GLU A 75 9.77 54.40 -1.64
CA GLU A 75 9.59 54.88 -3.01
C GLU A 75 8.23 54.49 -3.60
N GLY A 76 7.37 53.79 -2.83
CA GLY A 76 6.05 53.36 -3.29
C GLY A 76 6.04 52.12 -4.17
N LYS A 77 7.12 51.32 -4.17
CA LYS A 77 7.18 50.03 -4.88
C LYS A 77 6.60 48.92 -4.01
N ILE A 78 5.90 47.97 -4.63
CA ILE A 78 5.43 46.76 -3.96
C ILE A 78 6.62 45.81 -3.79
N VAL A 79 6.93 45.44 -2.56
CA VAL A 79 8.02 44.53 -2.21
C VAL A 79 7.44 43.33 -1.46
N PHE A 80 7.63 42.13 -2.01
CA PHE A 80 7.26 40.89 -1.32
C PHE A 80 8.23 40.63 -0.16
N ILE A 81 7.71 40.18 0.98
CA ILE A 81 8.50 40.07 2.21
C ILE A 81 9.36 38.81 2.15
N ALA A 82 10.67 38.99 2.02
CA ALA A 82 11.66 37.92 2.05
C ALA A 82 12.10 37.55 3.48
N ASP A 83 12.69 36.37 3.61
CA ASP A 83 13.35 35.95 4.84
C ASP A 83 14.55 36.86 5.16
N LYS A 84 14.91 36.95 6.46
CA LYS A 84 16.00 37.82 6.91
C LYS A 84 17.38 37.22 6.64
N GLU A 85 17.46 35.90 6.56
CA GLU A 85 18.71 35.15 6.34
C GLU A 85 18.91 34.79 4.87
N ASP A 86 17.82 34.53 4.13
CA ASP A 86 17.86 34.21 2.70
C ASP A 86 16.84 35.05 1.90
N ALA A 87 17.35 35.98 1.08
CA ALA A 87 16.54 36.84 0.23
C ALA A 87 15.86 36.10 -0.92
N ALA A 88 16.24 34.86 -1.22
CA ALA A 88 15.61 34.03 -2.26
C ALA A 88 14.38 33.26 -1.77
N LEU A 89 14.05 33.36 -0.47
CA LEU A 89 12.94 32.64 0.15
C LEU A 89 11.92 33.60 0.78
N PRO A 90 10.62 33.24 0.77
CA PRO A 90 9.61 33.98 1.52
C PRO A 90 9.88 33.89 3.03
N ALA A 91 9.56 34.95 3.77
CA ALA A 91 9.56 34.90 5.22
C ALA A 91 8.61 33.81 5.75
N ALA A 92 8.85 33.29 6.95
CA ALA A 92 8.12 32.14 7.51
C ALA A 92 6.56 32.19 7.46
N ASN A 93 5.96 33.39 7.43
CA ASN A 93 4.51 33.59 7.34
C ASN A 93 4.05 34.26 6.03
N ALA A 94 4.98 34.57 5.13
CA ALA A 94 4.72 35.23 3.86
C ALA A 94 4.47 34.19 2.76
N VAL A 95 3.57 34.53 1.84
CA VAL A 95 3.34 33.76 0.62
C VAL A 95 3.78 34.61 -0.56
N TRP A 96 4.63 34.04 -1.42
CA TRP A 96 5.05 34.67 -2.67
C TRP A 96 4.23 34.15 -3.86
N PRO A 97 4.10 34.96 -4.93
CA PRO A 97 3.62 34.44 -6.20
C PRO A 97 4.54 33.34 -6.73
N ASP A 98 3.99 32.44 -7.54
CA ASP A 98 4.79 31.47 -8.27
C ASP A 98 5.79 32.19 -9.18
N GLU A 99 7.05 31.74 -9.18
CA GLU A 99 8.11 32.35 -9.98
C GLU A 99 7.75 32.33 -11.49
N GLY A 100 7.88 33.49 -12.14
CA GLY A 100 7.52 33.68 -13.55
C GLY A 100 6.01 33.71 -13.82
N ALA A 101 5.16 33.68 -12.79
CA ALA A 101 3.73 33.91 -12.91
C ALA A 101 3.39 35.40 -12.82
N ASP A 102 2.31 35.79 -13.48
CA ASP A 102 1.77 37.14 -13.36
C ASP A 102 0.94 37.27 -12.07
N PHE A 103 1.13 38.39 -11.38
CA PHE A 103 0.23 38.86 -10.34
C PHE A 103 -0.41 40.19 -10.78
N PHE A 104 -1.58 40.46 -10.24
CA PHE A 104 -2.43 41.57 -10.60
C PHE A 104 -2.64 42.47 -9.39
N VAL A 105 -2.49 43.78 -9.60
CA VAL A 105 -2.73 44.81 -8.60
C VAL A 105 -3.95 45.61 -9.00
N SER A 106 -4.89 45.79 -8.07
CA SER A 106 -6.05 46.67 -8.26
C SER A 106 -6.07 47.74 -7.17
N PHE A 107 -6.30 48.99 -7.53
CA PHE A 107 -6.27 50.11 -6.59
C PHE A 107 -7.10 51.30 -7.08
N TYR A 108 -7.33 52.25 -6.16
CA TYR A 108 -7.87 53.56 -6.47
C TYR A 108 -6.80 54.64 -6.39
N HIS A 109 -7.06 55.76 -7.04
CA HIS A 109 -6.20 56.93 -7.03
C HIS A 109 -6.99 58.21 -6.69
N ASP A 110 -6.31 59.34 -6.56
CA ASP A 110 -6.93 60.61 -6.15
C ASP A 110 -8.00 61.08 -7.14
N GLU A 111 -7.76 60.94 -8.44
CA GLU A 111 -8.77 61.29 -9.46
C GLU A 111 -10.01 60.36 -9.45
N SER A 112 -9.96 59.21 -8.77
CA SER A 112 -11.10 58.28 -8.71
C SER A 112 -12.32 58.88 -8.00
N ASP A 113 -12.15 59.90 -7.16
CA ASP A 113 -13.27 60.61 -6.53
C ASP A 113 -14.13 61.39 -7.54
N ASN A 114 -13.60 61.65 -8.74
CA ASN A 114 -14.32 62.30 -9.84
C ASN A 114 -15.06 61.31 -10.75
N ALA A 115 -15.11 60.03 -10.40
CA ALA A 115 -15.78 59.02 -11.21
C ALA A 115 -17.28 59.32 -11.34
N LEU A 116 -17.81 59.14 -12.55
CA LEU A 116 -19.24 59.33 -12.84
C LEU A 116 -20.12 58.32 -12.10
N LEU A 117 -19.60 57.12 -11.88
CA LEU A 117 -20.26 56.04 -11.14
C LEU A 117 -19.52 55.86 -9.82
N THR A 118 -20.22 55.96 -8.69
CA THR A 118 -19.58 55.91 -7.36
C THR A 118 -20.18 54.86 -6.42
N ASP A 119 -21.45 54.47 -6.65
CA ASP A 119 -22.14 53.55 -5.76
C ASP A 119 -21.75 52.09 -6.03
N ARG A 120 -21.10 51.46 -5.04
CA ARG A 120 -20.67 50.05 -5.03
C ARG A 120 -21.52 49.17 -4.10
N ASN A 121 -22.50 49.75 -3.42
CA ASN A 121 -23.23 49.05 -2.38
C ASN A 121 -24.17 48.00 -2.95
N VAL A 122 -24.53 47.03 -2.10
CA VAL A 122 -25.53 46.02 -2.43
C VAL A 122 -26.87 46.71 -2.71
N GLY A 123 -27.51 46.36 -3.83
CA GLY A 123 -28.74 46.99 -4.29
C GLY A 123 -28.54 48.15 -5.29
N SER A 124 -27.30 48.59 -5.51
CA SER A 124 -26.98 49.55 -6.57
C SER A 124 -27.08 48.92 -7.97
N LEU A 125 -27.49 49.70 -8.97
CA LEU A 125 -27.49 49.25 -10.37
C LEU A 125 -26.07 48.85 -10.83
N ASN A 126 -25.05 49.61 -10.45
CA ASN A 126 -23.66 49.33 -10.81
C ASN A 126 -23.22 47.96 -10.26
N ARG A 127 -23.59 47.66 -9.01
CA ARG A 127 -23.31 46.39 -8.36
C ARG A 127 -24.05 45.24 -9.03
N THR A 128 -25.34 45.39 -9.32
CA THR A 128 -26.12 44.35 -10.00
C THR A 128 -25.59 44.04 -11.39
N VAL A 129 -25.20 45.07 -12.16
CA VAL A 129 -24.61 44.88 -13.50
C VAL A 129 -23.25 44.18 -13.38
N ALA A 130 -22.37 44.62 -12.48
CA ALA A 130 -21.08 43.98 -12.26
C ALA A 130 -21.25 42.50 -11.88
N GLU A 131 -22.14 42.18 -10.94
CA GLU A 131 -22.44 40.81 -10.53
C GLU A 131 -22.94 39.93 -11.67
N ALA A 132 -23.83 40.45 -12.51
CA ALA A 132 -24.33 39.73 -13.68
C ALA A 132 -23.21 39.38 -14.68
N PHE A 133 -22.34 40.34 -15.01
CA PHE A 133 -21.21 40.11 -15.92
C PHE A 133 -20.14 39.21 -15.30
N SER A 134 -19.78 39.43 -14.04
CA SER A 134 -18.79 38.62 -13.34
C SER A 134 -19.23 37.17 -13.20
N ARG A 135 -20.53 36.88 -13.11
CA ARG A 135 -21.03 35.51 -13.07
C ARG A 135 -20.71 34.78 -14.37
N GLU A 136 -21.01 35.40 -15.51
CA GLU A 136 -20.71 34.80 -16.81
C GLU A 136 -19.20 34.69 -17.05
N LEU A 137 -18.42 35.70 -16.64
CA LEU A 137 -16.97 35.66 -16.69
C LEU A 137 -16.40 34.54 -15.81
N ALA A 138 -16.90 34.36 -14.59
CA ALA A 138 -16.48 33.29 -13.69
C ALA A 138 -16.77 31.90 -14.27
N ILE A 139 -17.92 31.73 -14.94
CA ILE A 139 -18.25 30.49 -15.65
C ILE A 139 -17.25 30.25 -16.79
N LEU A 140 -16.97 31.28 -17.59
CA LEU A 140 -16.02 31.20 -18.69
C LEU A 140 -14.61 30.85 -18.21
N GLU A 141 -14.11 31.53 -17.18
CA GLU A 141 -12.79 31.24 -16.60
C GLU A 141 -12.73 29.83 -16.06
N LYS A 142 -13.79 29.35 -15.39
CA LYS A 142 -13.82 27.97 -14.90
C LYS A 142 -13.80 26.96 -16.03
N GLN A 143 -14.49 27.23 -17.14
CA GLN A 143 -14.44 26.41 -18.34
C GLN A 143 -13.02 26.40 -18.95
N LEU A 144 -12.36 27.55 -19.03
CA LEU A 144 -10.97 27.65 -19.52
C LEU A 144 -9.99 26.87 -18.62
N GLU A 145 -10.17 26.91 -17.30
CA GLU A 145 -9.35 26.11 -16.36
C GLU A 145 -9.54 24.61 -16.59
N LEU A 146 -10.79 24.16 -16.83
CA LEU A 146 -11.07 22.77 -17.15
C LEU A 146 -10.44 22.36 -18.49
N VAL A 147 -10.51 23.22 -19.51
CA VAL A 147 -9.86 22.99 -20.81
C VAL A 147 -8.34 22.89 -20.65
N TYR A 148 -7.72 23.82 -19.92
CA TYR A 148 -6.28 23.79 -19.62
C TYR A 148 -5.89 22.49 -18.91
N ARG A 149 -6.60 22.12 -17.84
CA ARG A 149 -6.38 20.86 -17.10
C ARG A 149 -6.65 19.61 -17.95
N SER A 150 -7.49 19.70 -18.97
CA SER A 150 -7.75 18.56 -19.86
C SER A 150 -6.58 18.23 -20.78
N GLY A 151 -5.62 19.14 -20.96
CA GLY A 151 -4.43 18.95 -21.81
C GLY A 151 -3.31 18.11 -21.18
N PHE A 152 -3.30 17.93 -19.86
CA PHE A 152 -2.23 17.21 -19.18
C PHE A 152 -2.68 15.81 -18.76
N ILE A 153 -1.81 14.82 -18.95
CA ILE A 153 -2.09 13.41 -18.64
C ILE A 153 -2.52 13.19 -17.19
N ASP A 154 -1.99 13.99 -16.26
CA ASP A 154 -2.24 13.83 -14.83
C ASP A 154 -3.60 14.38 -14.39
N THR A 155 -4.07 15.44 -15.05
CA THR A 155 -5.32 16.13 -14.69
C THR A 155 -6.49 15.80 -15.62
N ALA A 156 -6.22 15.34 -16.84
CA ALA A 156 -7.25 14.98 -17.82
C ALA A 156 -8.13 13.82 -17.34
N LYS A 157 -9.43 13.85 -17.68
CA LYS A 157 -10.40 12.83 -17.29
C LYS A 157 -11.25 12.40 -18.49
N GLY A 158 -11.82 11.20 -18.43
CA GLY A 158 -12.77 10.70 -19.42
C GLY A 158 -12.21 10.72 -20.85
N LEU A 159 -12.93 11.40 -21.77
CA LEU A 159 -12.56 11.48 -23.18
C LEU A 159 -11.29 12.31 -23.42
N ALA A 160 -11.05 13.37 -22.64
CA ALA A 160 -9.84 14.16 -22.77
C ALA A 160 -8.59 13.33 -22.45
N LEU A 161 -8.66 12.46 -21.43
CA LEU A 161 -7.58 11.53 -21.12
C LEU A 161 -7.34 10.54 -22.28
N GLU A 162 -8.40 10.04 -22.92
CA GLU A 162 -8.26 9.19 -24.11
C GLU A 162 -7.57 9.91 -25.27
N GLN A 163 -7.85 11.20 -25.49
CA GLN A 163 -7.18 12.01 -26.51
C GLN A 163 -5.70 12.25 -26.21
N VAL A 164 -5.37 12.62 -24.96
CA VAL A 164 -3.97 12.82 -24.54
C VAL A 164 -3.18 11.52 -24.66
N VAL A 165 -3.76 10.41 -24.22
CA VAL A 165 -3.11 9.09 -24.25
C VAL A 165 -3.05 8.51 -25.67
N ALA A 166 -3.92 8.93 -26.59
CA ALA A 166 -3.83 8.56 -28.01
C ALA A 166 -2.57 9.09 -28.69
N LEU A 167 -2.00 10.21 -28.22
CA LEU A 167 -0.69 10.71 -28.68
C LEU A 167 0.44 9.70 -28.41
N LEU A 168 0.28 8.88 -27.37
CA LEU A 168 1.20 7.79 -27.03
C LEU A 168 0.85 6.46 -27.75
N GLY A 169 -0.08 6.47 -28.70
CA GLY A 169 -0.55 5.29 -29.43
C GLY A 169 -1.44 4.34 -28.60
N LEU A 170 -1.90 4.78 -27.43
CA LEU A 170 -2.70 3.96 -26.53
C LEU A 170 -4.19 4.26 -26.70
N LYS A 171 -5.01 3.21 -26.60
CA LYS A 171 -6.48 3.31 -26.53
C LYS A 171 -6.96 2.70 -25.22
N ARG A 172 -8.03 3.26 -24.64
CA ARG A 172 -8.67 2.70 -23.45
C ARG A 172 -9.18 1.30 -23.74
N LYS A 173 -8.86 0.35 -22.85
CA LYS A 173 -9.50 -0.96 -22.88
C LYS A 173 -10.94 -0.79 -22.44
N ARG A 174 -11.87 -0.94 -23.38
CA ARG A 174 -13.30 -0.94 -23.07
C ARG A 174 -13.63 -2.27 -22.42
N GLY A 175 -14.55 -2.26 -21.45
CA GLY A 175 -15.09 -3.51 -20.90
C GLY A 175 -15.64 -4.34 -22.05
N ASP A 176 -15.25 -5.61 -22.08
CA ASP A 176 -15.72 -6.53 -23.12
C ASP A 176 -17.10 -7.08 -22.74
N TYR A 177 -17.55 -8.14 -23.39
CA TYR A 177 -18.75 -8.88 -23.00
C TYR A 177 -18.36 -10.11 -22.19
N ALA A 178 -19.23 -10.56 -21.28
CA ALA A 178 -19.07 -11.90 -20.74
C ALA A 178 -19.23 -12.93 -21.86
N THR A 179 -18.33 -13.91 -21.89
CA THR A 179 -18.33 -15.00 -22.87
C THR A 179 -18.38 -16.33 -22.15
N GLY A 180 -18.99 -17.32 -22.77
CA GLY A 180 -19.10 -18.65 -22.20
C GLY A 180 -19.58 -19.63 -23.24
N ASN A 181 -19.88 -20.84 -22.79
CA ASN A 181 -20.46 -21.87 -23.62
C ASN A 181 -21.81 -22.31 -23.05
N VAL A 182 -22.74 -22.59 -23.94
CA VAL A 182 -24.02 -23.22 -23.60
C VAL A 182 -24.16 -24.52 -24.36
N ARG A 183 -24.70 -25.52 -23.67
CA ARG A 183 -25.10 -26.79 -24.23
C ARG A 183 -26.59 -26.75 -24.52
N PHE A 184 -26.94 -26.84 -25.80
CA PHE A 184 -28.31 -27.12 -26.23
C PHE A 184 -28.52 -28.64 -26.19
N TYR A 185 -29.63 -29.09 -25.62
CA TYR A 185 -29.88 -30.51 -25.43
C TYR A 185 -31.33 -30.90 -25.75
N ARG A 186 -31.54 -32.21 -25.89
CA ARG A 186 -32.83 -32.86 -26.04
C ARG A 186 -32.94 -34.05 -25.10
N GLU A 187 -34.16 -34.43 -24.74
CA GLU A 187 -34.43 -35.64 -23.97
C GLU A 187 -34.34 -36.92 -24.82
N SER A 188 -34.53 -36.81 -26.14
CA SER A 188 -34.43 -37.90 -27.11
C SER A 188 -33.46 -37.56 -28.23
N VAL A 189 -32.80 -38.59 -28.79
CA VAL A 189 -31.82 -38.45 -29.88
C VAL A 189 -32.38 -37.65 -31.06
N ALA A 190 -31.53 -36.82 -31.67
CA ALA A 190 -31.94 -35.99 -32.81
C ALA A 190 -32.36 -36.88 -34.01
N PRO A 191 -33.59 -36.74 -34.54
CA PRO A 191 -34.09 -37.56 -35.65
C PRO A 191 -33.50 -37.15 -37.01
N ALA A 192 -33.00 -35.92 -37.12
CA ALA A 192 -32.31 -35.33 -38.25
C ALA A 192 -31.32 -34.28 -37.75
N ASP A 193 -30.48 -33.75 -38.63
CA ASP A 193 -29.59 -32.63 -38.32
C ASP A 193 -30.40 -31.37 -38.00
N ILE A 194 -30.17 -30.78 -36.83
CA ILE A 194 -30.86 -29.57 -36.36
C ILE A 194 -29.86 -28.42 -36.34
N PHE A 195 -30.17 -27.39 -37.11
CA PHE A 195 -29.35 -26.19 -37.19
C PHE A 195 -29.78 -25.17 -36.13
N ILE A 196 -28.83 -24.78 -35.28
CA ILE A 196 -28.95 -23.70 -34.31
C ILE A 196 -28.25 -22.48 -34.92
N PRO A 197 -29.01 -21.43 -35.30
CA PRO A 197 -28.41 -20.23 -35.88
C PRO A 197 -27.47 -19.51 -34.91
N SER A 198 -26.52 -18.75 -35.46
CA SER A 198 -25.93 -17.63 -34.73
C SER A 198 -27.02 -16.62 -34.34
N ASP A 199 -26.77 -15.82 -33.32
CA ASP A 199 -27.71 -14.85 -32.75
C ASP A 199 -28.99 -15.47 -32.16
N THR A 200 -28.91 -16.73 -31.73
CA THR A 200 -29.95 -17.34 -30.89
C THR A 200 -29.82 -16.78 -29.48
N ARG A 201 -30.87 -16.11 -28.98
CA ARG A 201 -30.90 -15.47 -27.66
C ARG A 201 -31.29 -16.47 -26.57
N VAL A 202 -30.49 -16.51 -25.51
CA VAL A 202 -30.69 -17.30 -24.29
C VAL A 202 -30.51 -16.41 -23.06
N SER A 203 -31.22 -16.67 -21.97
CA SER A 203 -31.15 -15.85 -20.76
C SER A 203 -31.17 -16.67 -19.47
N THR A 204 -30.76 -16.03 -18.38
CA THR A 204 -30.96 -16.57 -17.03
C THR A 204 -32.40 -16.40 -16.57
N ALA A 205 -32.79 -17.13 -15.53
CA ALA A 205 -34.08 -16.99 -14.85
C ALA A 205 -34.07 -15.91 -13.73
N LEU A 206 -33.04 -15.04 -13.69
CA LEU A 206 -32.90 -13.98 -12.70
C LEU A 206 -33.82 -12.78 -13.00
N ASN A 207 -34.02 -11.91 -12.01
CA ASN A 207 -34.70 -10.63 -12.17
C ASN A 207 -33.80 -9.47 -11.68
N PRO A 208 -33.27 -8.61 -12.58
CA PRO A 208 -33.44 -8.63 -14.03
C PRO A 208 -32.71 -9.81 -14.72
N PRO A 209 -33.20 -10.30 -15.88
CA PRO A 209 -32.58 -11.42 -16.58
C PRO A 209 -31.30 -10.99 -17.32
N VAL A 210 -30.26 -11.81 -17.23
CA VAL A 210 -29.01 -11.59 -18.00
C VAL A 210 -29.15 -12.32 -19.34
N SER A 211 -29.01 -11.58 -20.44
CA SER A 211 -29.22 -12.08 -21.80
C SER A 211 -27.90 -12.32 -22.55
N PHE A 212 -27.85 -13.41 -23.31
CA PHE A 212 -26.73 -13.84 -24.12
C PHE A 212 -27.18 -14.22 -25.53
N VAL A 213 -26.26 -14.14 -26.49
CA VAL A 213 -26.47 -14.53 -27.89
C VAL A 213 -25.39 -15.51 -28.37
N THR A 214 -25.76 -16.48 -29.19
CA THR A 214 -24.80 -17.40 -29.80
C THR A 214 -23.92 -16.70 -30.83
N THR A 215 -22.61 -16.81 -30.69
CA THR A 215 -21.63 -16.13 -31.55
C THR A 215 -21.45 -16.79 -32.92
N ALA A 216 -21.75 -18.08 -33.03
CA ALA A 216 -21.63 -18.85 -34.26
C ALA A 216 -22.72 -19.94 -34.30
N GLY A 217 -23.20 -20.25 -35.51
CA GLY A 217 -24.16 -21.32 -35.72
C GLY A 217 -23.57 -22.70 -35.42
N ARG A 218 -24.38 -23.60 -34.87
CA ARG A 218 -24.00 -24.99 -34.55
C ARG A 218 -25.05 -25.95 -35.08
N THR A 219 -24.62 -27.14 -35.51
CA THR A 219 -25.54 -28.19 -35.96
C THR A 219 -25.49 -29.33 -34.97
N LEU A 220 -26.63 -29.67 -34.36
CA LEU A 220 -26.82 -30.91 -33.62
C LEU A 220 -27.06 -32.02 -34.64
N ARG A 221 -26.11 -32.94 -34.79
CA ARG A 221 -26.20 -33.99 -35.81
C ARG A 221 -27.21 -35.07 -35.41
N LYS A 222 -27.80 -35.73 -36.40
CA LYS A 222 -28.64 -36.90 -36.20
C LYS A 222 -27.95 -37.93 -35.29
N GLY A 223 -28.67 -38.43 -34.30
CA GLY A 223 -28.15 -39.39 -33.31
C GLY A 223 -27.44 -38.79 -32.11
N GLN A 224 -27.21 -37.46 -32.06
CA GLN A 224 -26.66 -36.78 -30.90
C GLN A 224 -27.77 -36.27 -29.96
N LEU A 225 -27.46 -36.14 -28.67
CA LEU A 225 -28.36 -35.63 -27.63
C LEU A 225 -28.14 -34.16 -27.30
N SER A 226 -26.92 -33.64 -27.54
CA SER A 226 -26.56 -32.27 -27.21
C SER A 226 -25.44 -31.72 -28.10
N VAL A 227 -25.35 -30.40 -28.18
CA VAL A 227 -24.30 -29.67 -28.89
C VAL A 227 -23.93 -28.40 -28.12
N GLU A 228 -22.64 -28.06 -28.11
CA GLU A 228 -22.11 -26.89 -27.42
C GLU A 228 -21.94 -25.71 -28.39
N ALA A 229 -22.41 -24.54 -27.98
CA ALA A 229 -22.31 -23.28 -28.71
C ALA A 229 -21.68 -22.19 -27.84
N ARG A 230 -20.79 -21.38 -28.44
CA ARG A 230 -20.21 -20.21 -27.79
C ARG A 230 -21.21 -19.08 -27.72
N ILE A 231 -21.34 -18.46 -26.57
CA ILE A 231 -22.23 -17.33 -26.32
C ILE A 231 -21.46 -16.08 -25.88
N ARG A 232 -22.09 -14.93 -26.11
CA ARG A 232 -21.64 -13.62 -25.67
C ARG A 232 -22.80 -12.87 -25.04
N ALA A 233 -22.57 -12.18 -23.93
CA ALA A 233 -23.58 -11.32 -23.30
C ALA A 233 -24.04 -10.22 -24.26
N GLU A 234 -25.28 -9.76 -24.11
CA GLU A 234 -25.80 -8.61 -24.85
C GLU A 234 -25.36 -7.28 -24.25
N GLU A 235 -25.22 -7.23 -22.92
CA GLU A 235 -24.73 -6.09 -22.18
C GLU A 235 -23.26 -6.26 -21.79
N LYS A 236 -22.54 -5.15 -21.71
CA LYS A 236 -21.12 -5.13 -21.30
C LYS A 236 -21.04 -4.93 -19.80
N GLY A 237 -20.15 -5.66 -19.14
CA GLY A 237 -19.83 -5.45 -17.72
C GLY A 237 -19.77 -6.74 -16.92
N ALA A 238 -19.21 -6.65 -15.72
CA ALA A 238 -19.09 -7.77 -14.78
C ALA A 238 -20.46 -8.30 -14.31
N ASP A 239 -21.51 -7.49 -14.37
CA ASP A 239 -22.90 -7.88 -14.05
C ASP A 239 -23.44 -8.97 -14.99
N SER A 240 -22.79 -9.18 -16.14
CA SER A 240 -23.11 -10.26 -17.09
C SER A 240 -22.42 -11.59 -16.78
N VAL A 241 -21.66 -11.68 -15.68
CA VAL A 241 -21.07 -12.94 -15.19
C VAL A 241 -22.17 -13.79 -14.54
N VAL A 242 -22.29 -15.03 -15.00
CA VAL A 242 -23.29 -15.97 -14.49
C VAL A 242 -22.65 -17.28 -14.10
N ALA A 243 -23.11 -17.88 -13.01
CA ALA A 243 -22.64 -19.17 -12.53
C ALA A 243 -22.97 -20.32 -13.52
N ALA A 244 -22.35 -21.48 -13.33
CA ALA A 244 -22.75 -22.69 -14.03
C ALA A 244 -24.25 -22.99 -13.78
N ALA A 245 -24.93 -23.54 -14.79
CA ALA A 245 -26.34 -23.88 -14.83
C ALA A 245 -27.34 -22.69 -14.65
N ALA A 246 -26.86 -21.44 -14.64
CA ALA A 246 -27.72 -20.26 -14.50
C ALA A 246 -28.49 -19.91 -15.78
N ILE A 247 -27.97 -20.23 -16.96
CA ILE A 247 -28.60 -19.96 -18.26
C ILE A 247 -29.53 -21.12 -18.59
N SER A 248 -30.84 -20.90 -18.53
CA SER A 248 -31.84 -21.96 -18.68
C SER A 248 -32.98 -21.62 -19.65
N ILE A 249 -33.13 -20.36 -20.04
CA ILE A 249 -34.26 -19.90 -20.85
C ILE A 249 -33.79 -19.66 -22.29
N ILE A 250 -34.53 -20.21 -23.27
CA ILE A 250 -34.36 -19.90 -24.69
C ILE A 250 -35.41 -18.87 -25.08
N ASN A 251 -35.00 -17.62 -25.31
CA ASN A 251 -35.95 -16.53 -25.62
C ASN A 251 -36.54 -16.67 -27.03
N LYS A 252 -35.78 -17.24 -27.98
CA LYS A 252 -36.25 -17.55 -29.33
C LYS A 252 -36.14 -19.05 -29.58
N ALA A 253 -37.27 -19.74 -29.54
CA ALA A 253 -37.33 -21.19 -29.68
C ALA A 253 -36.63 -21.66 -30.97
N VAL A 254 -35.74 -22.65 -30.83
CA VAL A 254 -35.12 -23.35 -31.94
C VAL A 254 -35.82 -24.69 -32.11
N HIS A 255 -36.39 -24.96 -33.29
CA HIS A 255 -37.14 -26.17 -33.53
C HIS A 255 -36.28 -27.43 -33.32
N GLY A 256 -36.79 -28.36 -32.51
CA GLY A 256 -36.13 -29.62 -32.23
C GLY A 256 -35.11 -29.59 -31.10
N VAL A 257 -34.96 -28.48 -30.37
CA VAL A 257 -34.16 -28.37 -29.13
C VAL A 257 -35.08 -28.38 -27.91
N GLY A 258 -34.77 -29.17 -26.89
CA GLY A 258 -35.59 -29.33 -25.68
C GLY A 258 -35.24 -28.34 -24.56
N GLY A 259 -33.99 -27.91 -24.49
CA GLY A 259 -33.54 -26.94 -23.48
C GLY A 259 -32.11 -26.45 -23.70
N VAL A 260 -31.69 -25.52 -22.86
CA VAL A 260 -30.33 -24.98 -22.82
C VAL A 260 -29.82 -24.96 -21.39
N THR A 261 -28.54 -25.25 -21.22
CA THR A 261 -27.82 -25.07 -19.94
C THR A 261 -26.38 -24.67 -20.21
N ASN A 262 -25.74 -23.94 -19.29
CA ASN A 262 -24.29 -23.70 -19.34
C ASN A 262 -23.58 -24.59 -18.32
N ASP A 263 -22.58 -25.35 -18.76
CA ASP A 263 -21.88 -26.28 -17.86
C ASP A 263 -20.80 -25.61 -17.01
N ALA A 264 -20.27 -24.50 -17.54
CA ALA A 264 -19.27 -23.67 -16.89
C ALA A 264 -19.83 -22.25 -16.71
N PRO A 265 -19.34 -21.48 -15.72
CA PRO A 265 -19.71 -20.09 -15.57
C PRO A 265 -19.33 -19.27 -16.82
N ALA A 266 -20.11 -18.24 -17.13
CA ALA A 266 -19.70 -17.25 -18.12
C ALA A 266 -18.60 -16.38 -17.51
N LEU A 267 -17.52 -16.19 -18.25
CA LEU A 267 -16.35 -15.44 -17.81
C LEU A 267 -16.31 -14.09 -18.52
N PHE A 268 -15.96 -13.06 -17.76
CA PHE A 268 -15.86 -11.71 -18.26
C PHE A 268 -14.39 -11.34 -18.51
N SER A 269 -14.05 -11.04 -19.76
CA SER A 269 -12.69 -10.67 -20.15
C SER A 269 -12.46 -9.17 -19.94
N GLY A 270 -12.18 -8.80 -18.69
CA GLY A 270 -11.61 -7.50 -18.31
C GLY A 270 -12.64 -6.37 -18.17
N GLU A 271 -12.62 -5.74 -17.00
CA GLU A 271 -13.40 -4.53 -16.72
C GLU A 271 -12.98 -3.35 -17.60
N LYS A 272 -13.89 -2.38 -17.69
CA LYS A 272 -13.58 -1.11 -18.34
C LYS A 272 -12.43 -0.46 -17.59
N GLU A 273 -11.32 -0.26 -18.28
CA GLU A 273 -10.13 0.37 -17.70
C GLU A 273 -10.47 1.77 -17.21
N THR A 274 -10.19 2.02 -15.92
CA THR A 274 -10.46 3.30 -15.27
C THR A 274 -9.50 4.39 -15.74
N ASP A 275 -9.82 5.66 -15.43
CA ASP A 275 -8.91 6.79 -15.70
C ASP A 275 -7.54 6.60 -15.01
N ALA A 276 -7.54 6.07 -13.78
CA ALA A 276 -6.32 5.82 -13.02
C ALA A 276 -5.45 4.73 -13.65
N GLU A 277 -6.05 3.62 -14.06
CA GLU A 277 -5.35 2.51 -14.72
C GLU A 277 -4.80 2.91 -16.09
N LEU A 278 -5.60 3.63 -16.89
CA LEU A 278 -5.17 4.14 -18.20
C LEU A 278 -3.97 5.09 -18.04
N ARG A 279 -4.03 6.01 -17.07
CA ARG A 279 -2.91 6.92 -16.74
C ARG A 279 -1.68 6.15 -16.30
N GLY A 280 -1.83 5.16 -15.43
CA GLY A 280 -0.73 4.31 -14.99
C GLY A 280 -0.08 3.57 -16.15
N ARG A 281 -0.88 3.02 -17.07
CA ARG A 281 -0.39 2.36 -18.28
C ARG A 281 0.32 3.34 -19.22
N ALA A 282 -0.23 4.53 -19.40
CA ALA A 282 0.39 5.56 -20.22
C ALA A 282 1.75 6.02 -19.67
N ARG A 283 1.88 6.23 -18.35
CA ARG A 283 3.16 6.52 -17.69
C ARG A 283 4.18 5.39 -17.92
N ARG A 284 3.77 4.13 -17.75
CA ARG A 284 4.64 2.97 -18.03
C ARG A 284 5.09 2.93 -19.49
N VAL A 285 4.22 3.27 -20.43
CA VAL A 285 4.60 3.32 -21.86
C VAL A 285 5.59 4.44 -22.15
N MET A 286 5.43 5.63 -21.54
CA MET A 286 6.43 6.70 -21.64
C MET A 286 7.78 6.27 -21.07
N GLN A 287 7.78 5.58 -19.93
CA GLN A 287 9.01 5.03 -19.33
C GLN A 287 9.64 3.93 -20.21
N ARG A 288 8.83 3.11 -20.89
CA ARG A 288 9.31 2.09 -21.86
C ARG A 288 9.83 2.69 -23.16
N ALA A 289 9.25 3.80 -23.61
CA ALA A 289 9.66 4.48 -24.85
C ALA A 289 11.04 5.14 -24.71
N GLY A 290 11.38 5.62 -23.51
CA GLY A 290 12.72 6.06 -23.21
C GLY A 290 13.66 4.86 -23.09
N ARG A 291 14.52 4.61 -24.09
CA ARG A 291 15.69 3.75 -23.87
C ARG A 291 16.67 4.50 -22.95
N ALA A 292 17.58 3.77 -22.30
CA ALA A 292 18.69 4.36 -21.54
C ALA A 292 18.34 5.18 -20.28
N THR A 293 17.14 5.01 -19.71
CA THR A 293 16.83 5.53 -18.36
C THR A 293 16.84 4.39 -17.34
N VAL A 294 17.10 4.70 -16.07
CA VAL A 294 17.08 3.71 -14.97
C VAL A 294 15.79 2.89 -14.96
N GLY A 295 14.65 3.57 -15.06
CA GLY A 295 13.34 2.92 -15.09
C GLY A 295 13.14 2.03 -16.32
N ALA A 296 13.69 2.38 -17.47
CA ALA A 296 13.57 1.57 -18.68
C ALA A 296 14.40 0.28 -18.61
N VAL A 297 15.61 0.37 -18.04
CA VAL A 297 16.48 -0.80 -17.82
C VAL A 297 15.83 -1.77 -16.82
N ILE A 298 15.33 -1.26 -15.69
CA ILE A 298 14.61 -2.07 -14.69
C ILE A 298 13.39 -2.76 -15.31
N ASN A 299 12.60 -2.03 -16.10
CA ASN A 299 11.41 -2.58 -16.77
C ASN A 299 11.76 -3.64 -17.83
N ALA A 300 12.80 -3.42 -18.62
CA ALA A 300 13.25 -4.38 -19.63
C ALA A 300 13.69 -5.69 -18.97
N VAL A 301 14.51 -5.58 -17.90
CA VAL A 301 14.97 -6.73 -17.12
C VAL A 301 13.79 -7.44 -16.44
N SER A 302 12.85 -6.71 -15.84
CA SER A 302 11.64 -7.30 -15.23
C SER A 302 10.80 -8.09 -16.25
N THR A 303 10.63 -7.56 -17.46
CA THR A 303 9.76 -8.16 -18.50
C THR A 303 10.40 -9.40 -19.12
N GLU A 304 11.67 -9.34 -19.51
CA GLU A 304 12.34 -10.47 -20.18
C GLU A 304 12.75 -11.57 -19.20
N ALA A 305 13.22 -11.20 -18.01
CA ALA A 305 13.70 -12.16 -17.02
C ALA A 305 12.60 -12.69 -16.08
N GLY A 306 11.37 -12.14 -16.16
CA GLY A 306 10.25 -12.52 -15.29
C GLY A 306 10.53 -12.24 -13.81
N LEU A 307 11.19 -11.10 -13.55
CA LEU A 307 11.58 -10.64 -12.22
C LEU A 307 10.60 -9.59 -11.71
N LYS A 308 10.38 -9.57 -10.39
CA LYS A 308 9.61 -8.48 -9.76
C LYS A 308 10.47 -7.22 -9.69
N GLU A 309 9.87 -6.04 -9.64
CA GLU A 309 10.59 -4.77 -9.59
C GLU A 309 11.42 -4.61 -8.30
N ASN A 310 10.94 -5.16 -7.18
CA ASN A 310 11.65 -5.18 -5.90
C ASN A 310 12.87 -6.13 -5.87
N GLU A 311 13.01 -6.98 -6.89
CA GLU A 311 14.14 -7.88 -7.07
C GLU A 311 15.28 -7.27 -7.89
N ILE A 312 15.14 -6.02 -8.33
CA ILE A 312 16.13 -5.36 -9.19
C ILE A 312 16.54 -4.04 -8.55
N LYS A 313 17.85 -3.83 -8.37
CA LYS A 313 18.39 -2.53 -7.96
C LYS A 313 19.50 -2.13 -8.91
N LEU A 314 19.37 -0.94 -9.47
CA LEU A 314 20.36 -0.32 -10.33
C LEU A 314 21.02 0.82 -9.55
N VAL A 315 22.35 0.78 -9.44
CA VAL A 315 23.14 1.76 -8.70
C VAL A 315 24.11 2.43 -9.66
N GLU A 316 24.06 3.76 -9.67
CA GLU A 316 24.94 4.62 -10.47
C GLU A 316 25.98 5.23 -9.53
N ASP A 317 27.26 5.01 -9.82
CA ASP A 317 28.37 5.59 -9.08
C ASP A 317 29.06 6.64 -9.95
N PHE A 318 28.67 7.90 -9.74
CA PHE A 318 29.18 9.02 -10.53
C PHE A 318 30.60 9.45 -10.12
N GLN A 319 31.10 9.02 -8.96
CA GLN A 319 32.35 9.51 -8.40
C GLN A 319 33.51 8.57 -8.66
N ALA A 320 33.38 7.29 -8.33
CA ALA A 320 34.50 6.35 -8.45
C ALA A 320 34.59 5.71 -9.84
N HIS A 321 33.45 5.50 -10.52
CA HIS A 321 33.40 4.76 -11.79
C HIS A 321 32.42 5.38 -12.80
N PRO A 322 32.72 6.58 -13.35
CA PRO A 322 31.85 7.21 -14.34
C PRO A 322 31.69 6.32 -15.58
N GLY A 323 30.44 6.10 -16.00
CA GLY A 323 30.10 5.25 -17.15
C GLY A 323 29.92 3.76 -16.83
N ILE A 324 30.07 3.35 -15.56
CA ILE A 324 29.73 1.99 -15.09
C ILE A 324 28.49 2.04 -14.22
N VAL A 325 27.53 1.16 -14.52
CA VAL A 325 26.29 1.01 -13.78
C VAL A 325 26.23 -0.40 -13.19
N LYS A 326 25.97 -0.52 -11.89
CA LYS A 326 25.89 -1.83 -11.20
C LYS A 326 24.44 -2.26 -11.07
N LEU A 327 24.13 -3.46 -11.56
CA LEU A 327 22.81 -4.09 -11.47
C LEU A 327 22.85 -5.25 -10.47
N PHE A 328 21.98 -5.22 -9.48
CA PHE A 328 21.80 -6.28 -8.50
C PHE A 328 20.47 -6.99 -8.73
N VAL A 329 20.53 -8.32 -8.90
CA VAL A 329 19.36 -9.16 -9.12
C VAL A 329 19.11 -10.15 -7.99
N ALA A 330 18.02 -9.88 -7.28
CA ALA A 330 17.03 -10.68 -6.55
C ALA A 330 17.10 -12.20 -6.30
N ARG A 331 17.86 -12.96 -7.09
CA ARG A 331 17.50 -14.35 -7.41
C ARG A 331 18.71 -15.25 -7.56
N GLN A 332 18.51 -16.54 -7.34
CA GLN A 332 19.54 -17.55 -7.59
C GLN A 332 20.02 -17.47 -9.04
N PRO A 333 21.34 -17.40 -9.25
CA PRO A 333 21.92 -17.19 -10.57
C PRO A 333 21.82 -18.49 -11.39
N THR A 334 20.80 -18.60 -12.23
CA THR A 334 20.69 -19.66 -13.25
C THR A 334 21.16 -19.15 -14.60
N ALA A 335 21.69 -20.03 -15.45
CA ALA A 335 22.18 -19.66 -16.79
C ALA A 335 21.07 -19.06 -17.69
N GLU A 336 19.84 -19.56 -17.57
CA GLU A 336 18.67 -19.01 -18.26
C GLU A 336 18.32 -17.60 -17.79
N LEU A 337 18.47 -17.31 -16.49
CA LEU A 337 18.21 -15.98 -15.96
C LEU A 337 19.28 -14.99 -16.42
N ALA A 338 20.55 -15.40 -16.35
CA ALA A 338 21.67 -14.55 -16.75
C ALA A 338 21.58 -14.14 -18.24
N SER A 339 21.28 -15.08 -19.14
CA SER A 339 21.11 -14.80 -20.57
C SER A 339 19.94 -13.87 -20.87
N LYS A 340 18.79 -14.03 -20.20
CA LYS A 340 17.63 -13.12 -20.31
C LYS A 340 17.92 -11.71 -19.79
N VAL A 341 18.72 -11.61 -18.72
CA VAL A 341 19.13 -10.31 -18.19
C VAL A 341 20.09 -9.62 -19.16
N GLU A 342 21.03 -10.35 -19.76
CA GLU A 342 21.94 -9.80 -20.77
C GLU A 342 21.22 -9.34 -22.04
N SER A 343 20.25 -10.11 -22.54
CA SER A 343 19.43 -9.69 -23.69
C SER A 343 18.69 -8.39 -23.40
N ALA A 344 18.06 -8.29 -22.23
CA ALA A 344 17.33 -7.11 -21.81
C ALA A 344 18.23 -5.88 -21.66
N LEU A 345 19.43 -6.07 -21.08
CA LEU A 345 20.43 -5.02 -20.95
C LEU A 345 20.93 -4.56 -22.33
N SER A 346 21.21 -5.49 -23.25
CA SER A 346 21.70 -5.15 -24.59
C SER A 346 20.69 -4.30 -25.38
N ALA A 347 19.40 -4.55 -25.21
CA ALA A 347 18.33 -3.84 -25.91
C ALA A 347 18.01 -2.45 -25.32
N SER A 348 18.26 -2.25 -24.02
CA SER A 348 17.83 -1.06 -23.27
C SER A 348 18.96 -0.09 -22.88
N ARG A 349 20.21 -0.57 -22.84
CA ARG A 349 21.42 0.18 -22.47
C ARG A 349 21.77 1.30 -23.46
N PRO A 350 22.18 2.49 -22.99
CA PRO A 350 22.76 3.53 -23.86
C PRO A 350 24.13 3.14 -24.39
N ALA A 351 24.48 3.66 -25.57
CA ALA A 351 25.83 3.59 -26.09
C ALA A 351 26.81 4.27 -25.09
N GLY A 352 27.96 3.63 -24.85
CA GLY A 352 29.02 4.16 -23.99
C GLY A 352 28.93 3.78 -22.50
N ILE A 353 27.79 3.30 -22.00
CA ILE A 353 27.66 2.83 -20.61
C ILE A 353 27.94 1.32 -20.55
N ARG A 354 28.71 0.90 -19.54
CA ARG A 354 28.93 -0.51 -19.19
C ARG A 354 28.05 -0.89 -18.00
N VAL A 355 27.30 -1.98 -18.11
CA VAL A 355 26.47 -2.48 -17.01
C VAL A 355 27.12 -3.75 -16.46
N GLU A 356 27.48 -3.72 -15.17
CA GLU A 356 28.00 -4.88 -14.45
C GLU A 356 26.88 -5.50 -13.62
N HIS A 357 26.65 -6.80 -13.77
CA HIS A 357 25.64 -7.51 -13.00
C HIS A 357 26.22 -8.69 -12.22
N ASN A 358 25.62 -8.97 -11.07
CA ASN A 358 26.00 -10.04 -10.15
C ASN A 358 25.78 -11.47 -10.71
N LEU A 359 25.09 -11.61 -11.85
CA LEU A 359 24.78 -12.91 -12.47
C LEU A 359 25.84 -13.41 -13.47
N LYS A 360 26.93 -12.66 -13.70
CA LYS A 360 27.92 -12.96 -14.74
C LYS A 360 28.61 -14.31 -14.56
N SER A 361 28.76 -14.77 -13.31
CA SER A 361 29.38 -16.06 -12.96
C SER A 361 28.54 -17.29 -13.36
N ALA A 362 27.25 -17.13 -13.67
CA ALA A 362 26.36 -18.21 -14.09
C ALA A 362 26.22 -18.35 -15.62
N LEU A 363 26.90 -17.50 -16.39
CA LEU A 363 26.98 -17.62 -17.85
C LEU A 363 27.90 -18.80 -18.19
N GLN A 364 27.50 -19.63 -19.15
CA GLN A 364 28.40 -20.65 -19.69
C GLN A 364 29.54 -19.95 -20.45
N PRO A 365 30.80 -20.34 -20.26
CA PRO A 365 31.87 -19.82 -21.09
C PRO A 365 31.57 -20.18 -22.55
N MET A 366 31.47 -19.17 -23.41
CA MET A 366 31.54 -19.40 -24.85
C MET A 366 32.91 -20.00 -25.12
N GLU A 367 32.97 -21.24 -25.61
CA GLU A 367 34.15 -21.75 -26.32
C GLU A 367 34.42 -20.78 -27.47
N THR A 368 35.36 -19.88 -27.23
CA THR A 368 35.86 -18.98 -28.26
C THR A 368 37.09 -19.70 -28.79
N ASP A 369 36.97 -20.33 -29.95
CA ASP A 369 38.12 -20.76 -30.74
C ASP A 369 38.95 -19.51 -31.04
N LEU A 370 39.94 -19.25 -30.19
CA LEU A 370 40.88 -18.16 -30.33
C LEU A 370 41.84 -18.51 -31.47
N VAL A 371 41.57 -17.97 -32.67
CA VAL A 371 42.62 -17.75 -33.66
C VAL A 371 43.54 -16.65 -33.10
N SER A 372 44.76 -17.03 -32.75
CA SER A 372 45.80 -16.14 -32.27
C SER A 372 46.24 -15.19 -33.40
N ILE A 373 46.00 -13.89 -33.20
CA ILE A 373 46.70 -12.82 -33.91
C ILE A 373 47.66 -12.19 -32.91
N GLU A 374 48.95 -12.38 -33.14
CA GLU A 374 50.02 -11.69 -32.42
C GLU A 374 50.09 -10.24 -32.90
N GLU A 375 49.67 -9.27 -32.09
CA GLU A 375 50.21 -7.91 -32.16
C GLU A 375 50.47 -7.38 -30.75
N GLY A 376 51.73 -7.00 -30.52
CA GLY A 376 52.22 -6.51 -29.25
C GLY A 376 51.64 -5.15 -28.88
N ARG A 377 51.24 -5.02 -27.62
CA ARG A 377 51.02 -3.72 -26.98
C ARG A 377 51.43 -3.78 -25.52
N GLU A 378 52.19 -2.75 -25.15
CA GLU A 378 52.92 -2.54 -23.91
C GLU A 378 52.06 -2.68 -22.64
N GLU A 379 52.69 -3.25 -21.61
CA GLU A 379 52.17 -3.53 -20.28
C GLU A 379 51.63 -2.27 -19.59
N ALA A 380 50.32 -2.27 -19.29
CA ALA A 380 49.75 -1.43 -18.24
C ALA A 380 49.95 -2.13 -16.89
N GLY A 381 50.40 -1.36 -15.89
CA GLY A 381 50.73 -1.82 -14.53
C GLY A 381 49.59 -2.54 -13.79
N PRO A 382 49.89 -3.14 -12.63
CA PRO A 382 49.04 -4.14 -11.99
C PRO A 382 47.67 -3.52 -11.64
N VAL A 383 46.64 -4.02 -12.31
CA VAL A 383 45.25 -3.84 -11.88
C VAL A 383 45.10 -4.70 -10.64
N ASP A 384 44.73 -4.05 -9.53
CA ASP A 384 44.45 -4.70 -8.26
C ASP A 384 43.26 -5.65 -8.49
N ASP A 385 43.60 -6.92 -8.68
CA ASP A 385 42.67 -7.99 -8.97
C ASP A 385 41.93 -8.29 -7.65
N LEU A 386 40.77 -7.65 -7.47
CA LEU A 386 39.79 -8.01 -6.44
C LEU A 386 39.12 -9.38 -6.73
N SER A 387 39.91 -10.34 -7.23
CA SER A 387 39.55 -11.74 -7.46
C SER A 387 39.57 -12.58 -6.18
N SER A 388 39.63 -11.95 -5.00
CA SER A 388 39.44 -12.62 -3.71
C SER A 388 38.23 -12.10 -2.93
N ALA A 389 37.12 -11.82 -3.60
CA ALA A 389 35.81 -12.01 -2.97
C ALA A 389 35.52 -13.52 -2.97
N THR A 390 36.07 -14.22 -1.97
CA THR A 390 35.78 -15.61 -1.65
C THR A 390 34.28 -15.88 -1.85
N ALA A 391 33.97 -16.83 -2.72
CA ALA A 391 32.63 -17.38 -2.86
C ALA A 391 32.11 -17.81 -1.48
N GLY A 392 31.17 -17.03 -0.93
CA GLY A 392 30.55 -17.32 0.36
C GLY A 392 29.61 -16.19 0.81
N ASN A 393 28.30 -16.43 0.71
CA ASN A 393 27.18 -15.66 1.28
C ASN A 393 27.00 -14.24 0.69
N GLY A 394 26.17 -13.99 -0.32
CA GLY A 394 24.86 -14.58 -0.60
C GLY A 394 24.00 -13.41 -1.04
N PHE A 395 23.42 -13.50 -2.23
CA PHE A 395 22.47 -12.52 -2.77
C PHE A 395 21.31 -12.23 -1.77
N SER A 396 21.05 -13.19 -0.88
CA SER A 396 20.06 -13.13 0.19
C SER A 396 20.71 -12.93 1.58
N LEU A 397 20.11 -12.09 2.41
CA LEU A 397 20.34 -12.04 3.85
C LEU A 397 19.30 -12.96 4.53
N PRO A 398 19.67 -14.11 5.10
CA PRO A 398 18.72 -14.98 5.79
C PRO A 398 18.25 -14.32 7.09
N VAL A 399 16.93 -14.21 7.26
CA VAL A 399 16.31 -13.59 8.44
C VAL A 399 15.47 -14.63 9.18
N LYS A 400 15.44 -14.54 10.51
CA LYS A 400 14.55 -15.31 11.39
C LYS A 400 13.67 -14.35 12.18
N CYS A 401 12.45 -14.79 12.48
CA CYS A 401 11.47 -14.01 13.21
C CYS A 401 10.83 -14.86 14.32
N ALA A 402 10.78 -14.31 15.53
CA ALA A 402 10.02 -14.86 16.64
C ALA A 402 8.90 -13.88 16.98
N VAL A 403 7.67 -14.39 17.01
CA VAL A 403 6.44 -13.61 17.24
C VAL A 403 5.72 -14.18 18.45
N GLN A 404 5.52 -13.35 19.45
CA GLN A 404 4.71 -13.62 20.63
C GLN A 404 3.38 -12.89 20.47
N VAL A 405 2.29 -13.64 20.41
CA VAL A 405 0.95 -13.12 20.17
C VAL A 405 0.15 -13.15 21.47
N TYR A 406 -0.45 -12.02 21.82
CA TYR A 406 -1.41 -11.91 22.91
C TYR A 406 -2.82 -11.86 22.31
N PRO A 407 -3.60 -12.95 22.40
CA PRO A 407 -4.94 -12.98 21.83
C PRO A 407 -5.94 -12.15 22.65
N GLU A 408 -7.03 -11.72 22.01
CA GLU A 408 -8.13 -11.04 22.71
C GLU A 408 -8.87 -11.98 23.69
N ASN A 409 -9.00 -13.25 23.32
CA ASN A 409 -9.62 -14.29 24.15
C ASN A 409 -8.54 -15.22 24.72
N SER A 410 -8.56 -15.44 26.03
CA SER A 410 -7.61 -16.30 26.75
C SER A 410 -7.83 -17.80 26.50
N ARG A 411 -9.01 -18.20 26.02
CA ARG A 411 -9.35 -19.59 25.66
C ARG A 411 -9.68 -19.67 24.17
N LEU A 412 -8.66 -19.77 23.33
CA LEU A 412 -8.83 -20.06 21.90
C LEU A 412 -9.00 -21.57 21.70
N THR A 413 -9.86 -21.97 20.77
CA THR A 413 -9.91 -23.36 20.28
C THR A 413 -8.70 -23.66 19.38
N ALA A 414 -8.33 -24.94 19.24
CA ALA A 414 -7.18 -25.34 18.41
C ALA A 414 -7.28 -24.83 16.96
N ASP A 415 -8.50 -24.84 16.38
CA ASP A 415 -8.76 -24.37 15.01
C ASP A 415 -8.59 -22.84 14.87
N GLU A 416 -9.00 -22.08 15.89
CA GLU A 416 -8.82 -20.62 15.92
C GLU A 416 -7.35 -20.24 16.09
N GLN A 417 -6.60 -20.97 16.93
CA GLN A 417 -5.15 -20.79 17.07
C GLN A 417 -4.42 -21.05 15.76
N GLU A 418 -4.78 -22.11 15.03
CA GLU A 418 -4.17 -22.43 13.74
C GLU A 418 -4.50 -21.38 12.67
N THR A 419 -5.73 -20.86 12.69
CA THR A 419 -6.15 -19.76 11.81
C THR A 419 -5.32 -18.49 12.07
N ILE A 420 -5.20 -18.06 13.34
CA ILE A 420 -4.40 -16.89 13.72
C ILE A 420 -2.92 -17.11 13.38
N LYS A 421 -2.37 -18.29 13.71
CA LYS A 421 -0.98 -18.64 13.40
C LYS A 421 -0.69 -18.55 11.90
N SER A 422 -1.58 -19.10 11.06
CA SER A 422 -1.42 -19.03 9.60
C SER A 422 -1.49 -17.60 9.07
N ALA A 423 -2.36 -16.76 9.64
CA ALA A 423 -2.48 -15.35 9.28
C ALA A 423 -1.22 -14.55 9.65
N VAL A 424 -0.68 -14.77 10.85
CA VAL A 424 0.56 -14.13 11.33
C VAL A 424 1.75 -14.53 10.45
N VAL A 425 1.91 -15.83 10.17
CA VAL A 425 2.98 -16.34 9.29
C VAL A 425 2.88 -15.72 7.89
N LYS A 426 1.66 -15.60 7.34
CA LYS A 426 1.43 -14.97 6.04
C LYS A 426 1.80 -13.49 6.05
N ALA A 427 1.38 -12.73 7.05
CA ALA A 427 1.68 -11.29 7.16
C ALA A 427 3.19 -11.03 7.26
N VAL A 428 3.89 -11.80 8.11
CA VAL A 428 5.35 -11.71 8.26
C VAL A 428 6.06 -12.07 6.95
N TYR A 429 5.59 -13.10 6.25
CA TYR A 429 6.17 -13.50 4.96
C TYR A 429 5.97 -12.43 3.88
N GLU A 430 4.77 -11.88 3.74
CA GLU A 430 4.46 -10.84 2.75
C GLU A 430 5.24 -9.55 3.02
N PHE A 431 5.43 -9.17 4.28
CA PHE A 431 6.26 -8.02 4.64
C PHE A 431 7.70 -8.16 4.14
N ILE A 432 8.33 -9.31 4.35
CA ILE A 432 9.71 -9.56 3.89
C ILE A 432 9.76 -9.76 2.37
N ASP A 433 8.80 -10.46 1.77
CA ASP A 433 8.77 -10.64 0.30
C ASP A 433 8.55 -9.32 -0.43
N ASN A 434 7.86 -8.34 0.16
CA ASN A 434 7.70 -7.03 -0.47
C ASN A 434 8.91 -6.10 -0.28
N ALA A 435 9.86 -6.43 0.61
CA ALA A 435 11.03 -5.61 0.85
C ALA A 435 11.98 -5.57 -0.37
N ALA A 436 12.36 -4.36 -0.77
CA ALA A 436 13.32 -4.10 -1.85
C ALA A 436 14.78 -4.30 -1.40
N ILE A 437 15.68 -4.55 -2.36
CA ILE A 437 17.12 -4.73 -2.11
C ILE A 437 17.70 -3.54 -1.33
N GLY A 438 18.39 -3.83 -0.22
CA GLY A 438 19.06 -2.84 0.61
C GLY A 438 18.13 -1.88 1.37
N LYS A 439 16.81 -2.12 1.39
CA LYS A 439 15.91 -1.36 2.29
C LYS A 439 15.97 -1.93 3.71
N ALA A 440 15.99 -1.03 4.69
CA ALA A 440 15.87 -1.38 6.10
C ALA A 440 14.48 -1.97 6.38
N LEU A 441 14.44 -3.07 7.14
CA LEU A 441 13.19 -3.62 7.67
C LEU A 441 12.84 -2.88 8.96
N ILE A 442 11.69 -2.21 8.95
CA ILE A 442 11.24 -1.34 10.05
C ILE A 442 10.39 -2.14 11.03
N TYR A 443 10.79 -2.15 12.29
CA TYR A 443 10.15 -2.90 13.37
C TYR A 443 8.69 -2.53 13.59
N ASN A 444 8.41 -1.23 13.69
CA ASN A 444 7.06 -0.74 13.95
C ASN A 444 6.08 -1.03 12.81
N GLN A 445 6.57 -1.14 11.57
CA GLN A 445 5.72 -1.42 10.42
C GLN A 445 5.26 -2.88 10.44
N LEU A 446 6.19 -3.81 10.72
CA LEU A 446 5.86 -5.22 10.85
C LEU A 446 4.90 -5.47 12.03
N ILE A 447 5.08 -4.76 13.16
CA ILE A 447 4.10 -4.83 14.27
C ILE A 447 2.72 -4.37 13.82
N ALA A 448 2.63 -3.25 13.12
CA ALA A 448 1.34 -2.72 12.66
C ALA A 448 0.62 -3.72 11.74
N ASP A 449 1.36 -4.36 10.83
CA ASP A 449 0.80 -5.36 9.90
C ASP A 449 0.28 -6.60 10.64
N VAL A 450 0.97 -7.06 11.70
CA VAL A 450 0.51 -8.20 12.52
C VAL A 450 -0.65 -7.80 13.44
N MET A 451 -0.62 -6.61 14.04
CA MET A 451 -1.70 -6.07 14.90
C MET A 451 -3.01 -5.84 14.13
N ALA A 452 -2.95 -5.69 12.81
CA ALA A 452 -4.14 -5.53 11.97
C ALA A 452 -4.95 -6.84 11.81
N ILE A 453 -4.41 -7.98 12.23
CA ILE A 453 -5.10 -9.28 12.17
C ILE A 453 -6.15 -9.33 13.29
N SER A 454 -7.39 -9.68 12.93
CA SER A 454 -8.51 -9.79 13.88
C SER A 454 -8.25 -10.85 14.96
N GLY A 455 -8.51 -10.52 16.23
CA GLY A 455 -8.36 -11.42 17.37
C GLY A 455 -7.02 -11.29 18.12
N ILE A 456 -6.17 -10.34 17.74
CA ILE A 456 -4.90 -10.04 18.40
C ILE A 456 -5.01 -8.75 19.21
N LYS A 457 -4.71 -8.82 20.51
CA LYS A 457 -4.72 -7.68 21.44
C LYS A 457 -3.37 -6.97 21.50
N ASP A 458 -2.27 -7.73 21.49
CA ASP A 458 -0.91 -7.19 21.51
C ASP A 458 0.06 -8.18 20.85
N VAL A 459 1.23 -7.69 20.41
CA VAL A 459 2.27 -8.50 19.75
C VAL A 459 3.65 -8.04 20.21
N ALA A 460 4.44 -8.98 20.72
CA ALA A 460 5.88 -8.79 20.88
C ALA A 460 6.61 -9.57 19.79
N LEU A 461 7.38 -8.87 18.97
CA LEU A 461 8.10 -9.47 17.85
C LEU A 461 9.60 -9.22 18.01
N ASP A 462 10.41 -10.19 17.60
CA ASP A 462 11.85 -10.08 17.42
C ASP A 462 12.22 -10.56 16.00
N PHE A 463 12.99 -9.78 15.24
CA PHE A 463 13.54 -10.19 13.95
C PHE A 463 15.04 -9.94 13.91
N TYR A 464 15.80 -10.94 13.46
CA TYR A 464 17.26 -10.95 13.52
C TYR A 464 17.86 -11.73 12.35
N LYS A 465 19.17 -11.53 12.11
CA LYS A 465 19.92 -12.27 11.08
C LYS A 465 20.08 -13.72 11.51
N ALA A 466 19.96 -14.68 10.59
CA ALA A 466 20.05 -16.10 10.94
C ALA A 466 21.38 -16.49 11.60
N ASP A 467 22.47 -15.76 11.31
CA ASP A 467 23.81 -16.00 11.83
C ASP A 467 24.08 -15.35 13.20
N ASP A 468 23.18 -14.48 13.70
CA ASP A 468 23.37 -13.74 14.95
C ASP A 468 22.12 -13.81 15.85
N ALA A 469 22.03 -14.90 16.62
CA ALA A 469 20.94 -15.13 17.59
C ALA A 469 21.03 -14.22 18.84
N GLY A 470 22.12 -13.46 19.00
CA GLY A 470 22.37 -12.57 20.14
C GLY A 470 21.70 -11.20 20.03
N ALA A 471 21.23 -10.82 18.84
CA ALA A 471 20.62 -9.51 18.57
C ALA A 471 19.08 -9.51 18.69
N LYS A 472 18.51 -10.21 19.68
CA LYS A 472 17.08 -10.14 20.00
C LYS A 472 16.74 -8.79 20.63
N GLY A 473 15.70 -8.11 20.15
CA GLY A 473 15.26 -6.82 20.68
C GLY A 473 14.54 -5.94 19.67
N LYS A 474 13.89 -4.90 20.18
CA LYS A 474 13.08 -3.92 19.43
C LYS A 474 13.92 -3.00 18.53
N LYS A 475 14.51 -3.54 17.46
CA LYS A 475 15.42 -2.80 16.57
C LYS A 475 15.07 -3.02 15.11
N ASN A 476 15.35 -2.02 14.28
CA ASN A 476 15.28 -2.13 12.82
C ASN A 476 16.46 -2.95 12.29
N LEU A 477 16.22 -3.77 11.27
CA LEU A 477 17.27 -4.55 10.61
C LEU A 477 17.73 -3.81 9.35
N LEU A 478 19.00 -3.38 9.37
CA LEU A 478 19.65 -2.82 8.20
C LEU A 478 20.11 -3.95 7.27
N VAL A 479 19.60 -3.94 6.05
CA VAL A 479 20.00 -4.87 4.99
C VAL A 479 21.13 -4.21 4.18
N PRO A 480 22.29 -4.85 4.01
CA PRO A 480 23.38 -4.31 3.20
C PRO A 480 22.97 -4.01 1.76
N ASP A 481 23.60 -2.99 1.17
CA ASP A 481 23.41 -2.66 -0.24
C ASP A 481 23.82 -3.83 -1.14
N GLY A 482 22.87 -4.31 -1.95
CA GLY A 482 23.05 -5.45 -2.86
C GLY A 482 22.50 -6.79 -2.33
N GLN A 483 22.03 -6.85 -1.08
CA GLN A 483 21.35 -8.03 -0.52
C GLN A 483 19.86 -7.79 -0.32
N ARG A 484 19.07 -8.86 -0.35
CA ARG A 484 17.65 -8.85 0.01
C ARG A 484 17.39 -9.77 1.20
N ALA A 485 16.63 -9.30 2.18
CA ALA A 485 16.18 -10.14 3.27
C ALA A 485 15.24 -11.23 2.74
N LEU A 486 15.54 -12.50 3.04
CA LEU A 486 14.69 -13.62 2.65
C LEU A 486 14.59 -14.63 3.80
N PHE A 487 13.42 -15.25 3.94
CA PHE A 487 13.27 -16.48 4.71
C PHE A 487 13.75 -17.66 3.86
N GLN A 488 14.59 -18.54 4.41
CA GLN A 488 15.04 -19.73 3.70
C GLN A 488 13.94 -20.80 3.74
N ASN A 489 13.24 -20.92 4.87
CA ASN A 489 12.16 -21.86 5.10
C ASN A 489 11.01 -21.20 5.87
N LYS A 490 9.83 -21.14 5.24
CA LYS A 490 8.64 -20.48 5.79
C LYS A 490 8.19 -21.01 7.16
N GLU A 491 8.36 -22.32 7.39
CA GLU A 491 7.83 -23.00 8.58
C GLU A 491 8.82 -23.05 9.76
N THR A 492 10.13 -22.97 9.49
CA THR A 492 11.16 -23.06 10.55
C THR A 492 11.69 -21.69 10.97
N ASP A 493 11.67 -20.70 10.07
CA ASP A 493 12.26 -19.39 10.32
C ASP A 493 11.30 -18.41 11.02
N ILE A 494 10.00 -18.73 11.05
CA ILE A 494 8.96 -17.96 11.74
C ILE A 494 8.42 -18.80 12.91
N GLN A 495 8.77 -18.40 14.13
CA GLN A 495 8.26 -19.03 15.35
C GLN A 495 7.14 -18.19 15.93
N VAL A 496 5.93 -18.75 16.04
CA VAL A 496 4.77 -18.09 16.65
C VAL A 496 4.43 -18.80 17.95
N SER A 497 4.39 -18.06 19.06
CA SER A 497 3.98 -18.55 20.38
C SER A 497 2.87 -17.68 20.95
N PHE A 498 1.86 -18.30 21.56
CA PHE A 498 0.81 -17.60 22.30
C PHE A 498 1.20 -17.47 23.76
N ILE A 499 0.90 -16.34 24.39
CA ILE A 499 1.13 -16.12 25.83
C ILE A 499 -0.23 -15.95 26.51
N GLY A 500 -0.56 -16.87 27.43
CA GLY A 500 -1.78 -16.83 28.25
C GLY A 500 -1.67 -15.90 29.46
N ALA A 501 -2.82 -15.59 30.07
CA ALA A 501 -2.91 -14.77 31.28
C ALA A 501 -2.43 -15.54 32.54
N PRO A 502 -1.90 -14.86 33.58
CA PRO A 502 -1.54 -15.51 34.84
C PRO A 502 -2.79 -15.98 35.61
N VAL A 503 -2.71 -17.18 36.18
CA VAL A 503 -3.73 -17.75 37.07
C VAL A 503 -3.17 -17.75 38.49
N TYR A 504 -3.77 -17.00 39.40
CA TYR A 504 -3.27 -16.85 40.77
C TYR A 504 -3.89 -17.91 41.69
N PHE A 505 -3.06 -18.56 42.50
CA PHE A 505 -3.49 -19.52 43.52
C PHE A 505 -3.14 -19.04 44.92
N ASP A 506 -4.14 -19.02 45.81
CA ASP A 506 -3.97 -18.88 47.25
C ASP A 506 -4.35 -20.19 47.93
N PHE A 507 -3.41 -20.81 48.63
CA PHE A 507 -3.62 -22.07 49.34
C PHE A 507 -3.71 -21.89 50.85
N CYS A 508 -4.58 -22.67 51.50
CA CYS A 508 -4.68 -22.83 52.93
C CYS A 508 -4.72 -24.33 53.28
N PHE A 509 -3.77 -24.79 54.08
CA PHE A 509 -3.67 -26.19 54.50
C PHE A 509 -3.74 -26.30 56.02
N GLN A 510 -4.54 -27.24 56.54
CA GLN A 510 -4.50 -27.59 57.96
C GLN A 510 -3.73 -28.89 58.17
N VAL A 511 -2.66 -28.84 58.96
CA VAL A 511 -1.75 -29.96 59.17
C VAL A 511 -1.74 -30.41 60.62
N THR A 512 -1.62 -31.71 60.86
CA THR A 512 -1.34 -32.28 62.19
C THR A 512 0.16 -32.54 62.29
N LEU A 513 0.85 -31.86 63.21
CA LEU A 513 2.30 -32.02 63.41
C LEU A 513 2.61 -33.39 64.03
N LYS A 514 3.69 -34.02 63.58
CA LYS A 514 4.21 -35.25 64.18
C LYS A 514 5.44 -34.95 65.03
N GLY A 515 5.61 -35.66 66.14
CA GLY A 515 6.82 -35.55 66.98
C GLY A 515 6.98 -34.19 67.66
N SER A 516 8.22 -33.68 67.73
CA SER A 516 8.57 -32.37 68.32
C SER A 516 8.84 -31.29 67.27
N HIS A 517 8.26 -31.43 66.08
CA HIS A 517 8.40 -30.49 64.97
C HIS A 517 7.57 -29.22 65.20
N THR A 518 8.02 -28.10 64.63
CA THR A 518 7.32 -26.81 64.75
C THR A 518 6.46 -26.51 63.53
N LEU A 519 5.43 -25.68 63.69
CA LEU A 519 4.58 -25.22 62.59
C LEU A 519 5.40 -24.57 61.45
N ALA A 520 6.49 -23.87 61.78
CA ALA A 520 7.38 -23.25 60.79
C ALA A 520 8.11 -24.26 59.90
N GLU A 521 8.46 -25.44 60.44
CA GLU A 521 9.10 -26.52 59.67
C GLU A 521 8.09 -27.16 58.70
N ALA A 522 6.85 -27.36 59.14
CA ALA A 522 5.78 -27.84 58.27
C ALA A 522 5.43 -26.82 57.16
N GLU A 523 5.35 -25.53 57.49
CA GLU A 523 5.08 -24.47 56.52
C GLU A 523 6.17 -24.40 55.42
N LEU A 524 7.44 -24.55 55.79
CA LEU A 524 8.55 -24.55 54.85
C LEU A 524 8.49 -25.76 53.90
N ALA A 525 8.21 -26.95 54.43
CA ALA A 525 8.10 -28.18 53.64
C ALA A 525 6.96 -28.11 52.62
N VAL A 526 5.77 -27.63 53.04
CA VAL A 526 4.61 -27.46 52.16
C VAL A 526 4.90 -26.45 51.04
N LYS A 527 5.52 -25.30 51.37
CA LYS A 527 5.89 -24.29 50.36
C LYS A 527 6.88 -24.83 49.33
N GLN A 528 7.90 -25.58 49.74
CA GLN A 528 8.88 -26.15 48.82
C GLN A 528 8.26 -27.18 47.87
N ALA A 529 7.37 -28.02 48.38
CA ALA A 529 6.66 -29.01 47.58
C ALA A 529 5.76 -28.35 46.52
N LEU A 530 5.01 -27.30 46.89
CA LEU A 530 4.17 -26.55 45.96
C LEU A 530 4.97 -25.79 44.90
N VAL A 531 6.08 -25.16 45.28
CA VAL A 531 6.97 -24.50 44.31
C VAL A 531 7.49 -25.51 43.30
N THR A 532 7.89 -26.70 43.75
CA THR A 532 8.36 -27.78 42.86
C THR A 532 7.25 -28.27 41.93
N PHE A 533 6.02 -28.40 42.43
CA PHE A 533 4.87 -28.79 41.63
C PHE A 533 4.50 -27.78 40.53
N PHE A 534 4.52 -26.48 40.84
CA PHE A 534 4.23 -25.46 39.81
C PHE A 534 5.38 -25.27 38.81
N LEU A 535 6.62 -25.62 39.17
CA LEU A 535 7.74 -25.65 38.23
C LEU A 535 7.59 -26.74 37.16
N THR A 536 6.87 -27.84 37.44
CA THR A 536 6.62 -28.90 36.46
C THR A 536 5.45 -28.62 35.51
N SER A 537 4.84 -27.43 35.59
CA SER A 537 3.71 -26.99 34.73
C SER A 537 2.56 -28.00 34.70
N PRO A 538 1.84 -28.17 35.82
CA PRO A 538 0.80 -29.19 35.94
C PRO A 538 -0.42 -28.85 35.07
N THR A 539 -1.00 -29.87 34.43
CA THR A 539 -2.20 -29.72 33.58
C THR A 539 -3.49 -29.61 34.40
N THR A 540 -3.48 -30.06 35.64
CA THR A 540 -4.65 -30.07 36.53
C THR A 540 -4.24 -29.81 37.97
N VAL A 541 -4.98 -28.93 38.66
CA VAL A 541 -4.84 -28.67 40.10
C VAL A 541 -6.14 -29.09 40.78
N ASP A 542 -6.10 -30.22 41.49
CA ASP A 542 -7.19 -30.79 42.27
C ASP A 542 -6.65 -31.44 43.56
N VAL A 543 -7.54 -31.89 44.46
CA VAL A 543 -7.15 -32.54 45.72
C VAL A 543 -6.26 -33.77 45.45
N SER A 544 -6.52 -34.50 44.36
CA SER A 544 -5.75 -35.70 44.03
C SER A 544 -4.31 -35.36 43.62
N ALA A 545 -4.10 -34.37 42.75
CA ALA A 545 -2.78 -33.90 42.35
C ALA A 545 -2.00 -33.27 43.53
N LEU A 546 -2.67 -32.48 44.37
CA LEU A 546 -2.04 -31.87 45.55
C LEU A 546 -1.66 -32.92 46.60
N SER A 547 -2.52 -33.90 46.87
CA SER A 547 -2.21 -35.02 47.79
C SER A 547 -1.08 -35.93 47.28
N ALA A 548 -0.89 -36.03 45.96
CA ALA A 548 0.23 -36.76 45.38
C ALA A 548 1.58 -36.07 45.65
N VAL A 549 1.58 -34.74 45.71
CA VAL A 549 2.77 -33.90 45.94
C VAL A 549 3.05 -33.71 47.43
N LEU A 550 2.01 -33.39 48.20
CA LEU A 550 2.04 -33.14 49.64
C LEU A 550 1.87 -34.47 50.40
N GLN A 551 2.81 -35.40 50.18
CA GLN A 551 2.81 -36.70 50.84
C GLN A 551 2.98 -36.56 52.36
N PRO A 552 2.42 -37.48 53.17
CA PRO A 552 2.67 -37.52 54.60
C PRO A 552 4.16 -37.76 54.86
N ASP A 553 4.81 -36.81 55.49
CA ASP A 553 6.23 -36.89 55.85
C ASP A 553 6.37 -37.17 57.36
N ASP A 554 7.61 -37.24 57.84
CA ASP A 554 7.94 -37.34 59.27
C ASP A 554 7.58 -36.05 60.04
N ILE A 555 7.35 -34.94 59.33
CA ILE A 555 7.10 -33.60 59.88
C ILE A 555 5.60 -33.34 60.11
N TYR A 556 4.73 -33.73 59.18
CA TYR A 556 3.29 -33.43 59.24
C TYR A 556 2.40 -34.49 58.58
N LEU A 557 1.12 -34.49 58.95
CA LEU A 557 0.03 -35.25 58.34
C LEU A 557 -0.99 -34.26 57.76
N LEU A 558 -1.38 -34.44 56.50
CA LEU A 558 -2.39 -33.63 55.81
C LEU A 558 -3.51 -34.54 55.32
N ALA A 559 -4.75 -34.30 55.77
CA ALA A 559 -5.90 -35.04 55.25
C ALA A 559 -6.42 -34.40 53.95
N PRO A 560 -7.03 -35.17 53.04
CA PRO A 560 -7.64 -34.62 51.81
C PRO A 560 -8.73 -33.58 52.07
N THR A 561 -9.40 -33.63 53.23
CA THR A 561 -10.45 -32.67 53.62
C THR A 561 -9.91 -31.34 54.16
N ASP A 562 -8.60 -31.25 54.39
CA ASP A 562 -7.94 -30.14 55.06
C ASP A 562 -7.14 -29.27 54.07
N GLN A 563 -7.45 -29.39 52.78
CA GLN A 563 -6.83 -28.68 51.68
C GLN A 563 -7.85 -27.70 51.08
N HIS A 564 -7.59 -26.41 51.24
CA HIS A 564 -8.43 -25.36 50.68
C HIS A 564 -7.60 -24.46 49.76
N TRP A 565 -8.19 -24.01 48.66
CA TRP A 565 -7.56 -23.04 47.78
C TRP A 565 -8.57 -22.12 47.11
N THR A 566 -8.11 -20.92 46.80
CA THR A 566 -8.84 -19.96 45.98
C THR A 566 -8.04 -19.70 44.71
N VAL A 567 -8.69 -19.83 43.57
CA VAL A 567 -8.10 -19.50 42.26
C VAL A 567 -8.70 -18.21 41.76
N GLU A 568 -7.84 -17.29 41.34
CA GLU A 568 -8.22 -16.01 40.76
C GLU A 568 -7.63 -15.89 39.36
N TYR A 569 -8.52 -15.77 38.36
CA TYR A 569 -8.14 -15.62 36.95
C TYR A 569 -9.04 -14.63 36.23
N GLU A 570 -8.53 -14.04 35.14
CA GLU A 570 -9.29 -13.10 34.33
C GLU A 570 -9.91 -13.80 33.12
N GLN A 571 -11.23 -13.66 32.95
CA GLN A 571 -11.97 -14.17 31.81
C GLN A 571 -12.85 -13.06 31.23
N ALA A 572 -12.64 -12.74 29.95
CA ALA A 572 -13.40 -11.70 29.22
C ALA A 572 -13.46 -10.33 29.94
N GLY A 573 -12.36 -9.93 30.60
CA GLY A 573 -12.27 -8.66 31.35
C GLY A 573 -12.92 -8.68 32.74
N LEU A 574 -13.37 -9.85 33.21
CA LEU A 574 -13.92 -10.07 34.55
C LEU A 574 -12.97 -10.95 35.37
N THR A 575 -12.73 -10.56 36.62
CA THR A 575 -11.98 -11.37 37.59
C THR A 575 -12.90 -12.44 38.19
N ILE A 576 -12.63 -13.70 37.88
CA ILE A 576 -13.35 -14.86 38.45
C ILE A 576 -12.57 -15.36 39.65
N LYS A 577 -13.31 -15.74 40.71
CA LYS A 577 -12.78 -16.36 41.93
C LYS A 577 -13.51 -17.65 42.20
N GLU A 578 -12.79 -18.76 42.15
CA GLU A 578 -13.29 -20.11 42.45
C GLU A 578 -12.64 -20.63 43.73
N ILE A 579 -13.39 -21.39 44.52
CA ILE A 579 -12.95 -21.92 45.82
C ILE A 579 -13.08 -23.44 45.79
N ASP A 580 -11.98 -24.14 46.06
CA ASP A 580 -11.89 -25.60 46.16
C ASP A 580 -12.37 -26.38 44.92
N GLU A 581 -12.51 -25.71 43.76
CA GLU A 581 -12.85 -26.33 42.49
C GLU A 581 -11.61 -26.81 41.74
N ALA A 582 -11.76 -27.91 41.01
CA ALA A 582 -10.70 -28.48 40.19
C ALA A 582 -10.44 -27.60 38.97
N VAL A 583 -9.21 -27.10 38.84
CA VAL A 583 -8.81 -26.21 37.74
C VAL A 583 -7.94 -26.95 36.75
N THR A 584 -8.38 -27.01 35.50
CA THR A 584 -7.59 -27.50 34.36
C THR A 584 -6.80 -26.34 33.77
N LEU A 585 -5.46 -26.41 33.81
CA LEU A 585 -4.58 -25.40 33.24
C LEU A 585 -4.19 -25.82 31.81
N SER A 586 -4.31 -24.89 30.87
CA SER A 586 -3.75 -25.08 29.53
C SER A 586 -2.23 -24.97 29.54
N ALA A 587 -1.56 -25.53 28.54
CA ALA A 587 -0.10 -25.48 28.41
C ALA A 587 0.48 -24.05 28.29
N GLU A 588 -0.39 -23.05 28.09
CA GLU A 588 -0.05 -21.65 27.83
C GLU A 588 -0.41 -20.72 29.00
N GLU A 589 -1.12 -21.22 30.02
CA GLU A 589 -1.46 -20.47 31.25
C GLU A 589 -0.34 -20.58 32.27
N ARG A 590 -0.01 -19.45 32.92
CA ARG A 590 1.03 -19.42 33.96
C ARG A 590 0.37 -19.45 35.34
N ALA A 591 0.42 -20.59 36.01
CA ALA A 591 0.04 -20.68 37.42
C ALA A 591 1.05 -19.93 38.29
N VAL A 592 0.54 -19.02 39.13
CA VAL A 592 1.32 -18.20 40.05
C VAL A 592 0.84 -18.48 41.47
N LEU A 593 1.73 -19.02 42.29
CA LEU A 593 1.51 -19.20 43.72
C LEU A 593 1.63 -17.84 44.43
N ARG A 594 0.50 -17.29 44.91
CA ARG A 594 0.46 -15.95 45.52
C ARG A 594 0.55 -16.01 47.04
N LYS A 595 -0.21 -16.91 47.67
CA LYS A 595 -0.23 -17.07 49.12
C LYS A 595 -0.31 -18.56 49.50
N VAL A 596 0.43 -18.94 50.53
CA VAL A 596 0.33 -20.27 51.16
C VAL A 596 0.29 -20.06 52.66
N THR A 597 -0.81 -20.47 53.29
CA THR A 597 -0.98 -20.48 54.74
C THR A 597 -1.08 -21.92 55.23
N VAL A 598 -0.36 -22.23 56.31
CA VAL A 598 -0.39 -23.55 56.96
C VAL A 598 -0.80 -23.33 58.41
N GLU A 599 -1.86 -24.00 58.83
CA GLU A 599 -2.41 -23.91 60.18
C GLU A 599 -2.30 -25.26 60.89
N GLU A 600 -2.04 -25.24 62.19
CA GLU A 600 -2.03 -26.46 62.99
C GLU A 600 -3.46 -26.89 63.33
N LYS A 601 -3.79 -28.14 63.00
CA LYS A 601 -5.05 -28.76 63.37
C LYS A 601 -4.93 -29.34 64.78
N LEU A 602 -5.53 -28.65 65.75
CA LEU A 602 -5.55 -29.01 67.18
C LEU A 602 -6.35 -30.28 67.48
#